data_AF-A0A8J5CQT8-F1
#
_entry.id   AF-A0A8J5CQT8-F1
#
_cell.length_a   1.000
_cell.length_b   1.000
_cell.length_c   1.000
_cell.angle_alpha   90.00
_cell.angle_beta   90.00
_cell.angle_gamma   90.00
#
_symmetry.space_group_name_H-M   'P 1'
#
loop_
_entity.id
_entity.type
_entity.pdbx_description
1 polymer ?
#
loop_
_entity_poly.entity_id
_entity_poly.type
_entity_poly.pdbx_seq_one_letter_code
_entity_poly.pdbx_strand_id
1 'polypeptide(L)'
;MPDDHLMEAIRDSRDNLIAGLKLHLSQFQPRDDYRELLELSVIVLGGMPARGIRFRRPGAHHHARWMAKLIYAVKIYLFRGQANLTARESAGILRYVKFIVSVYVPAWYAAPSSTSAPANDLALLKDLVGYEDKSLADGFRATPLVVFE
;
A
#
# COMPACT_ATOMS: atom_id res chain seq x y z
N MET A 1 -10.23 14.43 7.67
CA MET A 1 -8.79 14.75 7.78
C MET A 1 -7.99 13.48 7.50
N PRO A 2 -6.77 13.52 6.92
CA PRO A 2 -5.88 12.35 6.97
C PRO A 2 -5.75 11.92 8.44
N ASP A 3 -5.79 10.62 8.74
CA ASP A 3 -5.57 10.17 10.12
C ASP A 3 -4.14 10.57 10.52
N ASP A 4 -4.00 11.47 11.50
CA ASP A 4 -2.71 11.97 11.99
C ASP A 4 -1.76 10.83 12.37
N HIS A 5 -2.30 9.69 12.79
CA HIS A 5 -1.56 8.47 13.11
C HIS A 5 -0.83 7.83 11.91
N LEU A 6 -1.40 7.88 10.69
CA LEU A 6 -0.73 7.37 9.49
C LEU A 6 0.41 8.32 9.09
N MET A 7 0.11 9.61 9.12
CA MET A 7 1.02 10.67 8.69
C MET A 7 2.20 10.78 9.63
N GLU A 8 1.99 10.61 10.94
CA GLU A 8 3.07 10.56 11.93
C GLU A 8 3.96 9.33 11.75
N ALA A 9 3.35 8.15 11.55
CA ALA A 9 4.10 6.90 11.41
C ALA A 9 4.95 6.79 10.13
N ILE A 10 4.66 7.60 9.11
CA ILE A 10 5.40 7.61 7.83
C ILE A 10 6.14 8.94 7.64
N ARG A 11 6.07 9.87 8.59
CA ARG A 11 6.52 11.26 8.44
C ARG A 11 7.91 11.40 7.85
N ASP A 12 8.87 10.64 8.36
CA ASP A 12 10.28 10.72 7.97
C ASP A 12 10.55 10.14 6.56
N SER A 13 9.74 9.18 6.13
CA SER A 13 9.88 8.52 4.82
C SER A 13 8.91 9.07 3.77
N ARG A 14 7.92 9.86 4.18
CA ARG A 14 6.81 10.33 3.33
C ARG A 14 7.29 11.06 2.09
N ASP A 15 8.17 12.03 2.27
CA ASP A 15 8.60 12.88 1.15
C ASP A 15 9.46 12.11 0.15
N ASN A 16 10.29 11.17 0.65
CA ASN A 16 11.06 10.24 -0.18
C ASN A 16 10.13 9.29 -0.96
N LEU A 17 9.11 8.75 -0.31
CA LEU A 17 8.09 7.90 -0.96
C LEU A 17 7.36 8.69 -2.06
N ILE A 18 6.88 9.90 -1.76
CA ILE A 18 6.21 10.74 -2.75
C ILE A 18 7.13 11.04 -3.94
N ALA A 19 8.40 11.38 -3.69
CA ALA A 19 9.38 11.63 -4.73
C ALA A 19 9.59 10.40 -5.63
N GLY A 20 9.77 9.22 -5.03
CA GLY A 20 9.90 7.95 -5.76
C GLY A 20 8.66 7.64 -6.60
N LEU A 21 7.46 7.75 -6.01
CA LEU A 21 6.20 7.53 -6.73
C LEU A 21 6.03 8.49 -7.91
N LYS A 22 6.38 9.77 -7.75
CA LYS A 22 6.32 10.77 -8.83
C LYS A 22 7.32 10.46 -9.94
N LEU A 23 8.52 10.01 -9.58
CA LEU A 23 9.51 9.55 -10.56
C LEU A 23 8.94 8.39 -11.40
N HIS A 24 8.34 7.37 -10.76
CA HIS A 24 7.73 6.27 -11.50
C HIS A 24 6.51 6.70 -12.33
N LEU A 25 5.70 7.65 -11.85
CA LEU A 25 4.60 8.20 -12.63
C LEU A 25 5.05 8.95 -13.89
N SER A 26 6.26 9.48 -13.91
CA SER A 26 6.86 10.08 -15.12
C SER A 26 7.32 9.06 -16.15
N GLN A 27 7.45 7.79 -15.75
CA GLN A 27 7.80 6.69 -16.65
C GLN A 27 6.56 6.09 -17.32
N PHE A 28 6.78 5.31 -18.37
CA PHE A 28 5.72 4.57 -19.03
C PHE A 28 5.08 3.57 -18.08
N GLN A 29 3.75 3.61 -17.97
CA GLN A 29 2.96 2.67 -17.18
C GLN A 29 2.24 1.71 -18.11
N PRO A 30 2.53 0.40 -18.07
CA PRO A 30 2.01 -0.55 -19.04
C PRO A 30 0.51 -0.82 -18.88
N ARG A 31 -0.07 -0.48 -17.72
CA ARG A 31 -1.50 -0.62 -17.44
C ARG A 31 -2.03 0.60 -16.69
N ASP A 32 -3.30 0.92 -16.93
CA ASP A 32 -3.96 2.05 -16.29
C ASP A 32 -4.20 1.84 -14.79
N ASP A 33 -4.41 0.59 -14.33
CA ASP A 33 -4.57 0.26 -12.92
C ASP A 33 -3.27 0.45 -12.13
N TYR A 34 -2.12 0.24 -12.77
CA TYR A 34 -0.80 0.49 -12.17
C TYR A 34 -0.59 1.98 -11.92
N ARG A 35 -0.88 2.80 -12.93
CA ARG A 35 -0.86 4.26 -12.80
C ARG A 35 -1.83 4.72 -11.70
N GLU A 36 -3.04 4.17 -11.68
CA GLU A 36 -4.04 4.53 -10.66
C GLU A 36 -3.54 4.20 -9.25
N LEU A 37 -2.93 3.02 -9.01
CA LEU A 37 -2.37 2.69 -7.70
C LEU A 37 -1.30 3.71 -7.27
N LEU A 38 -0.40 4.10 -8.18
CA LEU A 38 0.64 5.09 -7.89
C LEU A 38 0.03 6.48 -7.59
N GLU A 39 -0.93 6.95 -8.40
CA GLU A 39 -1.64 8.22 -8.18
C GLU A 39 -2.37 8.21 -6.81
N LEU A 40 -3.05 7.11 -6.46
CA LEU A 40 -3.74 6.96 -5.18
C LEU A 40 -2.78 6.89 -4.00
N SER A 41 -1.62 6.24 -4.16
CA SER A 41 -0.59 6.18 -3.11
C SER A 41 -0.04 7.56 -2.79
N VAL A 42 0.19 8.39 -3.81
CA VAL A 42 0.58 9.81 -3.63
C VAL A 42 -0.50 10.57 -2.86
N ILE A 43 -1.78 10.37 -3.19
CA ILE A 43 -2.90 11.03 -2.49
C ILE A 43 -2.98 10.58 -1.02
N VAL A 44 -2.82 9.29 -0.72
CA VAL A 44 -2.81 8.76 0.65
C VAL A 44 -1.70 9.39 1.49
N LEU A 45 -0.51 9.58 0.89
CA LEU A 45 0.63 10.22 1.53
C LEU A 45 0.47 11.75 1.64
N GLY A 46 -0.66 12.32 1.21
CA GLY A 46 -0.93 13.77 1.24
C GLY A 46 -0.27 14.57 0.12
N GLY A 47 0.30 13.91 -0.88
CA GLY A 47 0.85 14.55 -2.07
C GLY A 47 -0.20 14.81 -3.14
N MET A 48 0.16 15.65 -4.12
CA MET A 48 -0.65 15.90 -5.31
C MET A 48 -0.05 15.22 -6.55
N PRO A 49 -0.79 14.30 -7.21
CA PRO A 49 -0.36 13.73 -8.49
C PRO A 49 -0.32 14.78 -9.60
N ALA A 50 0.59 14.61 -10.58
CA ALA A 50 0.80 15.57 -11.67
C ALA A 50 -0.47 15.87 -12.49
N ARG A 51 -1.36 14.88 -12.60
CA ARG A 51 -2.60 14.99 -13.37
C ARG A 51 -3.81 15.40 -12.49
N GLY A 52 -3.57 15.85 -11.25
CA GLY A 52 -4.59 16.20 -10.27
C GLY A 52 -5.17 14.99 -9.51
N ILE A 53 -6.06 15.29 -8.56
CA ILE A 53 -6.80 14.27 -7.79
C ILE A 53 -7.94 13.75 -8.66
N ARG A 54 -7.85 12.49 -9.09
CA ARG A 54 -8.91 11.80 -9.84
C ARG A 54 -9.11 10.40 -9.30
N PHE A 55 -10.37 9.98 -9.28
CA PHE A 55 -10.75 8.63 -8.88
C PHE A 55 -11.46 7.97 -10.06
N ARG A 56 -10.96 6.81 -10.52
CA ARG A 56 -11.72 6.01 -11.47
C ARG A 56 -12.73 5.15 -10.74
N ARG A 57 -13.79 4.75 -11.43
CA ARG A 57 -14.73 3.76 -10.88
C ARG A 57 -13.96 2.46 -10.61
N PRO A 58 -14.14 1.82 -9.45
CA PRO A 58 -13.51 0.53 -9.18
C PRO A 58 -13.86 -0.50 -10.28
N GLY A 59 -12.84 -1.20 -10.78
CA GLY A 59 -13.01 -2.26 -11.78
C GLY A 59 -13.51 -3.57 -11.16
N ALA A 60 -13.82 -4.57 -11.98
CA ALA A 60 -14.31 -5.85 -11.49
C ALA A 60 -13.32 -6.53 -10.52
N HIS A 61 -13.82 -6.95 -9.35
CA HIS A 61 -13.07 -7.72 -8.37
C HIS A 61 -13.08 -9.20 -8.77
N HIS A 62 -11.91 -9.77 -9.04
CA HIS A 62 -11.71 -11.20 -9.34
C HIS A 62 -10.48 -11.71 -8.58
N HIS A 63 -10.46 -13.00 -8.20
CA HIS A 63 -9.35 -13.57 -7.42
C HIS A 63 -7.97 -13.40 -8.09
N ALA A 64 -7.93 -13.48 -9.42
CA ALA A 64 -6.72 -13.30 -10.23
C ALA A 64 -6.23 -11.83 -10.33
N ARG A 65 -7.03 -10.84 -9.91
CA ARG A 65 -6.69 -9.40 -10.03
C ARG A 65 -6.26 -8.83 -8.70
N TRP A 66 -5.09 -9.24 -8.23
CA TRP A 66 -4.50 -8.75 -6.96
C TRP A 66 -4.46 -7.21 -6.90
N MET A 67 -4.06 -6.54 -7.98
CA MET A 67 -4.01 -5.07 -8.08
C MET A 67 -5.34 -4.39 -7.75
N ALA A 68 -6.46 -4.98 -8.17
CA ALA A 68 -7.78 -4.43 -7.88
C ALA A 68 -8.04 -4.39 -6.37
N LYS A 69 -7.64 -5.43 -5.63
CA LYS A 69 -7.79 -5.48 -4.16
C LYS A 69 -7.07 -4.33 -3.46
N LEU A 70 -5.87 -3.99 -3.92
CA LEU A 70 -5.09 -2.87 -3.39
C LEU A 70 -5.80 -1.54 -3.64
N ILE A 71 -6.26 -1.31 -4.88
CA ILE A 71 -6.97 -0.10 -5.27
C ILE A 71 -8.28 0.05 -4.47
N TYR A 72 -9.02 -1.05 -4.28
CA TYR A 72 -10.23 -1.07 -3.45
C TYR A 72 -9.92 -0.69 -2.01
N ALA A 73 -8.91 -1.30 -1.38
CA ALA A 73 -8.53 -0.99 0.00
C ALA A 73 -8.15 0.47 0.18
N VAL A 74 -7.33 1.01 -0.73
CA VAL A 74 -6.93 2.42 -0.73
C VAL A 74 -8.14 3.34 -0.88
N LYS A 75 -9.07 3.02 -1.79
CA LYS A 75 -10.30 3.83 -1.96
C LYS A 75 -11.20 3.76 -0.74
N ILE A 76 -11.38 2.58 -0.14
CA ILE A 76 -12.16 2.43 1.10
C ILE A 76 -11.56 3.32 2.19
N TYR A 77 -10.23 3.36 2.33
CA TYR A 77 -9.57 4.27 3.27
C TYR A 77 -9.80 5.75 2.94
N LEU A 78 -9.64 6.16 1.67
CA LEU A 78 -9.82 7.56 1.27
C LEU A 78 -11.27 8.04 1.46
N PHE A 79 -12.24 7.16 1.21
CA PHE A 79 -13.67 7.44 1.35
C PHE A 79 -14.27 6.88 2.65
N ARG A 80 -13.44 6.53 3.65
CA ARG A 80 -13.90 5.88 4.88
C ARG A 80 -14.97 6.66 5.64
N GLY A 81 -14.97 8.00 5.54
CA GLY A 81 -16.03 8.84 6.13
C GLY A 81 -17.42 8.66 5.50
N GLN A 82 -17.51 8.02 4.33
CA GLN A 82 -18.76 7.66 3.66
C GLN A 82 -19.05 6.15 3.76
N ALA A 83 -18.09 5.36 4.24
CA ALA A 83 -18.24 3.94 4.45
C ALA A 83 -18.68 3.67 5.89
N ASN A 84 -19.70 2.85 6.09
CA ASN A 84 -20.14 2.43 7.42
C ASN A 84 -19.19 1.35 7.99
N LEU A 85 -17.93 1.71 8.20
CA LEU A 85 -16.92 0.82 8.75
C LEU A 85 -17.01 0.77 10.27
N THR A 86 -16.94 -0.44 10.83
CA THR A 86 -16.69 -0.63 12.25
C THR A 86 -15.29 -0.10 12.62
N ALA A 87 -15.05 0.14 13.91
CA ALA A 87 -13.73 0.54 14.40
C ALA A 87 -12.64 -0.49 14.04
N ARG A 88 -12.98 -1.78 14.10
CA ARG A 88 -12.09 -2.89 13.72
C ARG A 88 -11.75 -2.85 12.23
N GLU A 89 -12.73 -2.67 11.36
CA GLU A 89 -12.51 -2.58 9.91
C GLU A 89 -11.70 -1.34 9.54
N SER A 90 -11.99 -0.20 10.17
CA SER A 90 -11.25 1.05 9.97
C SER A 90 -9.77 0.88 10.33
N ALA A 91 -9.47 0.28 11.49
CA ALA A 91 -8.11 -0.02 11.92
C ALA A 91 -7.42 -1.01 10.96
N GLY A 92 -8.12 -2.06 10.53
CA GLY A 92 -7.59 -3.04 9.57
C GLY A 92 -7.29 -2.43 8.20
N ILE A 93 -8.17 -1.58 7.69
CA ILE A 93 -7.96 -0.87 6.42
C ILE A 93 -6.81 0.12 6.53
N LEU A 94 -6.74 0.91 7.59
CA LEU A 94 -5.63 1.83 7.84
C LEU A 94 -4.29 1.08 7.83
N ARG A 95 -4.23 -0.03 8.57
CA ARG A 95 -3.05 -0.89 8.64
C ARG A 95 -2.65 -1.45 7.28
N TYR A 96 -3.63 -1.95 6.52
CA TYR A 96 -3.38 -2.51 5.20
C TYR A 96 -2.91 -1.45 4.23
N VAL A 97 -3.53 -0.27 4.22
CA VAL A 97 -3.12 0.85 3.36
C VAL A 97 -1.72 1.36 3.71
N LYS A 98 -1.36 1.42 5.01
CA LYS A 98 0.00 1.71 5.44
C LYS A 98 1.00 0.77 4.79
N PHE A 99 0.76 -0.55 4.89
CA PHE A 99 1.61 -1.57 4.28
C PHE A 99 1.70 -1.41 2.76
N ILE A 100 0.57 -1.12 2.10
CA ILE A 100 0.54 -0.91 0.65
C ILE A 100 1.48 0.22 0.25
N VAL A 101 1.37 1.40 0.86
CA VAL A 101 2.11 2.58 0.43
C VAL A 101 3.58 2.57 0.87
N SER A 102 3.90 1.93 2.01
CA SER A 102 5.26 1.97 2.57
C SER A 102 6.13 0.78 2.19
N VAL A 103 5.55 -0.38 1.88
CA VAL A 103 6.31 -1.62 1.59
C VAL A 103 5.97 -2.16 0.21
N TYR A 104 4.68 -2.46 -0.03
CA TYR A 104 4.29 -3.19 -1.23
C TYR A 104 4.54 -2.40 -2.51
N VAL A 105 4.07 -1.14 -2.58
CA VAL A 105 4.22 -0.32 -3.79
C VAL A 105 5.70 -0.09 -4.14
N PRO A 106 6.58 0.32 -3.19
CA PRO A 106 8.02 0.39 -3.40
C PRO A 106 8.64 -0.87 -4.03
N ALA A 107 8.38 -2.03 -3.45
CA ALA A 107 8.94 -3.28 -3.95
C ALA A 107 8.33 -3.68 -5.31
N TRP A 108 7.03 -3.49 -5.48
CA TRP A 108 6.32 -3.91 -6.68
C TRP A 108 6.75 -3.14 -7.92
N TYR A 109 6.93 -1.82 -7.86
CA TYR A 109 7.36 -1.07 -9.04
C TYR A 109 8.83 -1.33 -9.40
N ALA A 110 9.66 -1.77 -8.44
CA ALA A 110 11.07 -2.08 -8.65
C ALA A 110 11.28 -3.49 -9.24
N ALA A 111 10.27 -4.37 -9.12
CA ALA A 111 10.31 -5.76 -9.57
C ALA A 111 10.67 -5.98 -11.06
N PRO A 112 10.32 -5.09 -12.03
CA PRO A 112 10.72 -5.29 -13.42
C PRO A 112 12.23 -5.20 -13.68
N SER A 113 13.02 -4.68 -12.74
CA SER A 113 14.49 -4.57 -12.88
C SER A 113 15.17 -5.90 -12.54
N SER A 114 15.45 -6.72 -13.55
CA SER A 114 16.10 -8.02 -13.36
C SER A 114 17.52 -7.92 -12.79
N THR A 115 18.28 -6.91 -13.20
CA THR A 115 19.66 -6.70 -12.73
C THR A 115 19.72 -6.27 -11.26
N SER A 116 18.67 -5.63 -10.76
CA SER A 116 18.55 -5.19 -9.36
C SER A 116 17.74 -6.16 -8.50
N ALA A 117 17.19 -7.24 -9.07
CA ALA A 117 16.26 -8.14 -8.37
C ALA A 117 16.83 -8.68 -7.04
N PRO A 118 18.06 -9.22 -6.95
CA PRO A 118 18.57 -9.73 -5.67
C PRO A 118 18.68 -8.66 -4.58
N ALA A 119 19.07 -7.44 -4.97
CA ALA A 119 19.18 -6.32 -4.05
C ALA A 119 17.79 -5.82 -3.60
N ASN A 120 16.84 -5.74 -4.54
CA ASN A 120 15.46 -5.34 -4.27
C ASN A 120 14.73 -6.36 -3.38
N ASP A 121 14.92 -7.66 -3.63
CA ASP A 121 14.34 -8.73 -2.82
C ASP A 121 14.91 -8.69 -1.39
N LEU A 122 16.22 -8.51 -1.24
CA LEU A 122 16.86 -8.36 0.08
C LEU A 122 16.36 -7.09 0.80
N ALA A 123 16.20 -5.97 0.09
CA ALA A 123 15.65 -4.75 0.64
C ALA A 123 14.20 -4.97 1.12
N LEU A 124 13.35 -5.59 0.30
CA LEU A 124 11.99 -5.95 0.68
C LEU A 124 11.97 -6.84 1.93
N LEU A 125 12.84 -7.85 2.03
CA LEU A 125 12.91 -8.70 3.23
C LEU A 125 13.29 -7.90 4.48
N LYS A 126 14.24 -6.97 4.36
CA LYS A 126 14.60 -6.07 5.47
C LYS A 126 13.44 -5.17 5.86
N ASP A 127 12.75 -4.62 4.87
CA ASP A 127 11.57 -3.79 5.10
C ASP A 127 10.46 -4.59 5.78
N LEU A 128 10.21 -5.84 5.37
CA LEU A 128 9.22 -6.73 5.99
C LEU A 128 9.59 -7.10 7.43
N VAL A 129 10.86 -7.38 7.71
CA VAL A 129 11.34 -7.68 9.07
C VAL A 129 11.26 -6.43 9.95
N GLY A 130 11.60 -5.26 9.41
CA GLY A 130 11.49 -3.97 10.11
C GLY A 130 10.07 -3.43 10.21
N TYR A 131 9.14 -3.93 9.38
CA TYR A 131 7.72 -3.59 9.41
C TYR A 131 7.05 -4.31 10.58
N GLU A 132 7.39 -3.89 11.81
CA GLU A 132 6.81 -4.44 13.00
C GLU A 132 5.37 -3.95 13.15
N ASP A 133 4.43 -4.86 12.95
CA ASP A 133 3.05 -4.63 13.33
C ASP A 133 2.66 -5.61 14.44
N LYS A 134 2.95 -5.16 15.66
CA LYS A 134 2.86 -5.92 16.92
C LYS A 134 1.56 -6.72 17.03
N SER A 135 0.45 -6.16 16.54
CA SER A 135 -0.87 -6.79 16.58
C SER A 135 -1.05 -8.04 15.68
N LEU A 136 -0.23 -8.29 14.65
CA LEU A 136 -0.26 -9.56 13.88
C LEU A 136 0.71 -10.59 14.45
N ALA A 137 1.89 -10.15 14.89
CA ALA A 137 2.91 -11.01 15.46
C ALA A 137 2.38 -11.73 16.72
N ASP A 138 1.62 -11.02 17.55
CA ASP A 138 1.01 -11.58 18.76
C ASP A 138 -0.11 -12.58 18.45
N GLY A 139 -0.88 -12.37 17.37
CA GLY A 139 -1.91 -13.32 16.93
C GLY A 139 -1.35 -14.64 16.40
N PHE A 140 -0.21 -14.59 15.68
CA PHE A 140 0.47 -15.80 15.21
C PHE A 140 1.08 -16.61 16.37
N ARG A 141 1.64 -15.93 17.38
CA ARG A 141 2.15 -16.58 18.61
C ARG A 141 1.06 -17.23 19.46
N ALA A 142 -0.18 -16.75 19.36
CA ALA A 142 -1.32 -17.28 20.12
C ALA A 142 -2.04 -18.45 19.43
N THR A 143 -1.70 -18.81 18.18
CA THR A 143 -2.34 -19.91 17.47
C THR A 143 -1.45 -21.15 17.56
N PRO A 144 -1.81 -22.21 18.30
CA PRO A 144 -1.03 -23.44 18.28
C PRO A 144 -1.02 -23.99 16.86
N LEU A 145 0.16 -24.39 16.38
CA LEU A 145 0.33 -25.08 15.10
C LEU A 145 -0.46 -26.38 15.16
N VAL A 146 -1.68 -26.38 14.61
CA VAL A 146 -2.37 -27.63 14.31
C VAL A 146 -1.66 -28.21 13.09
N VAL A 147 -0.71 -29.09 13.37
CA VAL A 147 -0.13 -29.97 12.36
C VAL A 147 -1.26 -30.88 11.90
N PHE A 148 -1.69 -30.73 10.65
CA PHE A 148 -2.55 -31.73 10.02
C PHE A 148 -1.66 -32.94 9.73
N GLU A 149 -1.87 -34.01 10.49
CA GLU A 149 -1.44 -35.38 10.14
C GLU A 149 -2.35 -35.96 9.05
#